data_AF-A0A6C0DSB7-F1
#
_entry.id   AF-A0A6C0DSB7-F1
#
_cell.length_a   1.000
_cell.length_b   1.000
_cell.length_c   1.000
_cell.angle_alpha   90.00
_cell.angle_beta   90.00
_cell.angle_gamma   90.00
#
_symmetry.space_group_name_H-M   'P 1'
#
loop_
_entity.id
_entity.type
_entity.pdbx_description
1 polymer ?
#
loop_
_entity_poly.entity_id
_entity_poly.type
_entity_poly.pdbx_seq_one_letter_code
_entity_poly.pdbx_strand_id
1 'polypeptide(L)'
;MGIYNNGTIFGIRIYNFNDDECSNILFEEKYIEVMSHEQMKEAYLFYTELNNKDGIHFQYYTECFSTYGEGTFLMWYPLSLNMFLEKFSI
;
A
#
# COMPACT_ATOMS: atom_id res chain seq x y z
N MET A 1 12.58 1.84 17.12
CA MET A 1 12.84 1.49 15.71
C MET A 1 12.38 0.05 15.55
N GLY A 2 11.19 -0.17 15.00
CA GLY A 2 10.58 -1.50 14.90
C GLY A 2 11.27 -2.33 13.82
N ILE A 3 11.46 -3.62 14.08
CA ILE A 3 11.96 -4.57 13.09
C ILE A 3 10.79 -4.92 12.18
N TYR A 4 10.86 -4.50 10.92
CA TYR A 4 9.85 -4.79 9.90
C TYR A 4 10.08 -6.21 9.40
N ASN A 5 9.15 -7.12 9.70
CA ASN A 5 9.19 -8.44 9.10
C ASN A 5 8.88 -8.29 7.59
N ASN A 6 9.62 -9.01 6.75
CA ASN A 6 9.65 -8.85 5.29
C ASN A 6 8.26 -8.80 4.61
N GLY A 7 7.71 -7.61 4.40
CA GLY A 7 6.96 -7.29 3.18
C GLY A 7 5.64 -8.04 2.93
N THR A 8 4.99 -8.62 3.94
CA THR A 8 3.66 -9.21 3.77
C THR A 8 2.64 -8.10 3.55
N ILE A 9 2.06 -8.06 2.35
CA ILE A 9 1.08 -7.05 1.95
C ILE A 9 -0.29 -7.69 2.00
N PHE A 10 -1.16 -7.17 2.86
CA PHE A 10 -2.57 -7.58 3.01
C PHE A 10 -3.52 -6.61 2.30
N GLY A 11 -3.00 -5.53 1.73
CA GLY A 11 -3.80 -4.53 1.04
C GLY A 11 -2.95 -3.41 0.48
N ILE A 12 -3.52 -2.65 -0.44
CA ILE A 12 -2.89 -1.51 -1.10
C ILE A 12 -3.91 -0.37 -1.19
N ARG A 13 -3.43 0.84 -1.00
CA ARG A 13 -4.18 2.08 -1.21
C ARG A 13 -3.36 2.99 -2.11
N ILE A 14 -3.99 3.45 -3.18
CA ILE A 14 -3.47 4.46 -4.11
C ILE A 14 -4.34 5.69 -3.95
N TYR A 15 -3.72 6.83 -3.67
CA TYR A 15 -4.43 8.06 -3.37
C TYR A 15 -3.63 9.27 -3.85
N ASN A 16 -4.30 10.40 -3.98
CA ASN A 16 -3.67 11.71 -4.11
C ASN A 16 -4.19 12.66 -3.04
N PHE A 17 -3.60 13.84 -2.95
CA PHE A 17 -4.16 14.92 -2.15
C PHE A 17 -4.97 15.84 -3.06
N ASN A 18 -6.16 16.24 -2.60
CA ASN A 18 -6.92 17.30 -3.25
C ASN A 18 -6.39 18.68 -2.83
N ASP A 19 -6.96 19.76 -3.39
CA ASP A 19 -6.54 21.14 -3.11
C ASP A 19 -6.62 21.52 -1.61
N ASP A 20 -7.44 20.82 -0.84
CA ASP A 20 -7.60 20.98 0.61
C ASP A 20 -6.67 20.04 1.43
N GLU A 21 -5.62 19.49 0.82
CA GLU A 21 -4.67 18.52 1.39
C GLU A 21 -5.33 17.26 2.00
N CYS A 22 -6.58 16.99 1.66
CA CYS A 22 -7.30 15.80 2.09
C CYS A 22 -6.99 14.64 1.13
N SER A 23 -6.77 13.45 1.69
CA SER A 23 -6.51 12.26 0.89
C SER A 23 -7.76 11.86 0.10
N ASN A 24 -7.65 11.87 -1.23
CA ASN A 24 -8.65 11.34 -2.13
C ASN A 24 -8.20 9.94 -2.59
N ILE A 25 -8.93 8.91 -2.14
CA ILE A 25 -8.62 7.51 -2.42
C ILE A 25 -9.07 7.20 -3.85
N LEU A 26 -8.13 6.74 -4.68
CA LEU A 26 -8.38 6.38 -6.07
C LEU A 26 -8.61 4.86 -6.21
N PHE A 27 -7.88 4.09 -5.41
CA PHE A 27 -7.98 2.63 -5.36
C PHE A 27 -7.65 2.17 -3.94
N GLU A 28 -8.45 1.26 -3.40
CA GLU A 28 -8.18 0.63 -2.11
C GLU A 28 -8.67 -0.81 -2.12
N GLU A 29 -7.77 -1.72 -1.79
CA GLU A 29 -8.08 -3.11 -1.55
C GLU A 29 -7.43 -3.57 -0.26
N LYS A 30 -8.15 -4.38 0.50
CA LYS A 30 -7.73 -4.91 1.79
C LYS A 30 -8.33 -6.28 2.00
N TYR A 31 -7.49 -7.22 2.43
CA TYR A 31 -7.84 -8.62 2.57
C TYR A 31 -7.49 -9.12 3.97
N ILE A 32 -8.10 -10.25 4.33
CA ILE A 32 -7.78 -10.99 5.55
C ILE A 32 -6.46 -11.76 5.36
N GLU A 33 -6.23 -12.25 4.14
CA GLU A 33 -5.04 -12.99 3.75
C GLU A 33 -4.05 -12.10 3.00
N VAL A 34 -2.83 -12.61 2.78
CA VAL A 34 -1.80 -11.93 2.00
C VAL A 34 -2.28 -11.78 0.56
N MET A 35 -2.06 -10.59 -0.04
CA MET A 35 -2.41 -10.33 -1.43
C MET A 35 -1.75 -11.36 -2.35
N SER A 36 -2.55 -11.93 -3.26
CA SER A 36 -2.07 -12.79 -4.32
C SER A 36 -1.37 -11.98 -5.41
N HIS A 37 -0.59 -12.65 -6.27
CA HIS A 37 0.03 -11.99 -7.43
C HIS A 37 -1.02 -11.40 -8.39
N GLU A 38 -2.20 -12.01 -8.51
CA GLU A 38 -3.29 -11.49 -9.36
C GLU A 38 -3.82 -10.17 -8.80
N GLN A 39 -4.07 -10.10 -7.49
CA GLN A 39 -4.52 -8.89 -6.81
C GLN A 39 -3.46 -7.78 -6.88
N MET A 40 -2.18 -8.12 -6.70
CA MET A 40 -1.09 -7.16 -6.88
C MET A 40 -1.04 -6.63 -8.33
N LYS A 41 -1.25 -7.52 -9.31
CA LYS A 41 -1.29 -7.14 -10.72
C LYS A 41 -2.46 -6.21 -11.04
N GLU A 42 -3.63 -6.41 -10.45
CA GLU A 42 -4.78 -5.51 -10.62
C GLU A 42 -4.47 -4.09 -10.15
N ALA A 43 -3.87 -3.94 -8.97
CA ALA A 43 -3.43 -2.64 -8.47
C ALA A 43 -2.36 -1.98 -9.37
N TYR A 44 -1.45 -2.79 -9.93
CA TYR A 44 -0.48 -2.31 -10.92
C TYR A 44 -1.14 -1.84 -12.20
N LEU A 45 -2.08 -2.63 -12.76
CA LEU A 45 -2.81 -2.26 -13.97
C LEU A 45 -3.59 -0.96 -13.77
N PHE A 46 -4.31 -0.84 -12.65
CA PHE A 46 -4.99 0.41 -12.28
C PHE A 46 -4.02 1.60 -12.29
N TYR A 47 -2.86 1.48 -11.62
CA TYR A 47 -1.87 2.54 -11.61
C TYR A 47 -1.36 2.87 -13.03
N THR A 48 -1.15 1.87 -13.89
CA THR A 48 -0.66 2.10 -15.25
C THR A 48 -1.65 2.87 -16.11
N GLU A 49 -2.95 2.66 -15.92
CA GLU A 49 -4.06 3.30 -16.66
C GLU A 49 -4.35 4.74 -16.22
N LEU A 50 -3.80 5.19 -15.08
CA LEU A 50 -3.94 6.59 -14.65
C LEU A 50 -3.28 7.54 -15.66
N ASN A 51 -4.08 8.47 -16.20
CA ASN A 51 -3.62 9.49 -17.14
C ASN A 51 -2.63 10.49 -16.52
N ASN A 52 -2.83 10.84 -15.24
CA ASN A 52 -1.95 11.71 -14.48
C ASN A 52 -1.43 10.95 -13.25
N LYS A 53 -0.11 10.87 -13.11
CA LYS A 53 0.58 10.17 -12.02
C LYS A 53 1.25 11.15 -11.06
N ASP A 54 1.19 12.45 -11.33
CA ASP A 54 1.73 13.48 -10.45
C ASP A 54 0.92 13.53 -9.15
N GLY A 55 1.61 13.56 -8.02
CA GLY A 55 0.98 13.58 -6.70
C GLY A 55 0.29 12.27 -6.30
N ILE A 56 0.57 11.15 -6.99
CA ILE A 56 0.11 9.83 -6.55
C ILE A 56 0.99 9.33 -5.40
N HIS A 57 0.31 8.85 -4.37
CA HIS A 57 0.88 8.26 -3.17
C HIS A 57 0.35 6.85 -2.96
N PHE A 58 1.16 6.04 -2.27
CA PHE A 58 0.88 4.64 -2.03
C PHE A 58 0.98 4.35 -0.53
N GLN A 59 0.08 3.50 -0.04
CA GLN A 59 0.16 2.87 1.26
C GLN A 59 -0.13 1.39 1.09
N TYR A 60 0.53 0.55 1.87
CA TYR A 60 0.24 -0.88 1.94
C TYR A 60 -0.21 -1.24 3.34
N TYR A 61 -1.15 -2.17 3.42
CA TYR A 61 -1.66 -2.68 4.67
C TYR A 61 -0.80 -3.86 5.10
N THR A 62 -0.16 -3.77 6.26
CA THR A 62 0.86 -4.73 6.67
C THR A 62 0.85 -4.96 8.17
N GLU A 63 1.45 -6.07 8.59
CA GLU A 63 1.66 -6.40 9.98
C GLU A 63 2.77 -5.54 10.58
N CYS A 64 2.47 -4.96 11.73
CA CYS A 64 3.38 -4.18 12.54
C CYS A 64 3.46 -4.78 13.93
N PHE A 65 4.64 -4.66 14.53
CA PHE A 65 4.93 -5.16 15.88
C PHE A 65 5.08 -3.98 16.83
N SER A 66 4.35 -4.02 17.94
CA SER A 66 4.53 -3.03 19.00
C SER A 66 5.83 -3.29 19.75
N THR A 67 6.67 -2.25 19.86
CA THR A 67 7.90 -2.32 20.68
C THR A 67 7.63 -2.32 22.19
N TYR A 68 6.39 -2.03 22.61
CA TYR A 68 5.99 -1.91 24.02
C TYR A 68 5.17 -3.11 24.54
N GLY A 69 5.21 -4.25 23.83
CA GLY A 69 4.67 -5.53 24.33
C GLY A 69 3.23 -5.84 23.90
N GLU A 70 2.56 -4.96 23.15
CA GLU A 70 1.20 -5.19 22.67
C GLU A 70 1.18 -5.80 21.25
N GLY A 71 1.54 -7.07 21.17
CA GLY A 71 1.21 -7.97 20.04
C GLY A 71 1.55 -7.50 18.61
N THR A 72 0.98 -8.23 17.66
CA THR A 72 0.99 -7.92 16.23
C THR A 72 -0.33 -7.25 15.87
N PHE A 73 -0.29 -6.16 15.11
CA PHE A 73 -1.48 -5.50 14.57
C PHE A 73 -1.26 -5.13 13.12
N LEU A 74 -2.34 -4.81 12.39
CA LEU A 74 -2.26 -4.40 11.00
C LEU A 74 -2.46 -2.90 10.87
N MET A 75 -1.67 -2.22 10.05
CA MET A 75 -1.83 -0.79 9.77
C MET A 75 -1.44 -0.43 8.34
N TRP A 76 -1.96 0.71 7.89
CA TRP A 76 -1.50 1.35 6.66
C TRP A 76 -0.13 1.96 6.87
N TYR A 77 0.83 1.59 6.02
CA TYR A 77 2.17 2.14 6.05
C TYR A 77 2.53 2.74 4.68
N PRO A 78 3.24 3.89 4.64
CA PRO A 78 3.65 4.49 3.37
C PRO A 78 4.49 3.55 2.51
N LEU A 79 4.19 3.49 1.21
CA LEU A 79 4.97 2.78 0.20
C LEU A 79 5.56 3.80 -0.77
N SER A 80 6.85 3.67 -1.08
CA SER A 80 7.46 4.48 -2.14
C SER A 80 7.06 3.96 -3.52
N LEU A 81 7.05 4.83 -4.53
CA LEU A 81 6.80 4.42 -5.92
C LEU A 81 7.77 3.31 -6.37
N ASN A 82 9.06 3.43 -6.05
CA ASN A 82 10.05 2.41 -6.44
C ASN A 82 9.74 1.04 -5.83
N MET A 83 9.37 1.00 -4.55
CA MET A 83 8.98 -0.25 -3.89
C MET A 83 7.64 -0.78 -4.40
N PHE A 84 6.70 0.11 -4.75
CA PHE A 84 5.46 -0.28 -5.40
C PHE A 84 5.74 -0.96 -6.73
N LEU A 85 6.55 -0.34 -7.60
CA LEU A 85 6.91 -0.94 -8.89
C LEU A 85 7.62 -2.28 -8.68
N GLU A 86 8.64 -2.35 -7.82
CA GLU A 86 9.37 -3.60 -7.54
C GLU A 86 8.46 -4.74 -7.07
N LYS A 87 7.46 -4.44 -6.25
CA LYS A 87 6.59 -5.46 -5.64
C LYS A 87 5.36 -5.82 -6.48
N PHE A 88 4.84 -4.88 -7.27
CA PHE A 88 3.55 -5.03 -7.96
C PHE A 88 3.68 -5.17 -9.48
N SER A 89 4.84 -4.85 -10.10
CA SER A 89 5.03 -4.93 -11.56
C SER A 89 5.37 -6.34 -12.09
N ILE A 90 4.80 -7.39 -11.49
CA ILE A 90 5.11 -8.81 -11.76
C ILE A 90 5.02 -9.15 -13.26
#